data_AF-B0SKL5-F1
#
_entry.id   AF-B0SKL5-F1
#
_cell.length_a   1.000
_cell.length_b   1.000
_cell.length_c   1.000
_cell.angle_alpha   90.00
_cell.angle_beta   90.00
_cell.angle_gamma   90.00
#
_symmetry.space_group_name_H-M   'P 1'
#
loop_
_entity.id
_entity.type
_entity.pdbx_description
1 polymer ?
#
loop_
_entity_poly.entity_id
_entity_poly.type
_entity_poly.pdbx_seq_one_letter_code
_entity_poly.pdbx_strand_id
1 'polypeptide(L)'
;MELYSKIRWSLLFLGGVFVSIYPLFANFLVTPEEILRLEFPSNVRNQIRFCKQNPIQVYGRNPIGSGSICVTVLEGEVAIESFFTEDLEETSETQWAFYDSVGKQIFPSVSWEGSEPMVFVSLVRSKRGQFGVQLQRKKEGAYYFYRTKLSNWVIL
;
A
#
# COMPACT_ATOMS: atom_id res chain seq x y z
N MET A 1 -41.79 36.55 -8.02
CA MET A 1 -41.33 35.80 -6.83
C MET A 1 -40.99 34.34 -7.14
N GLU A 2 -41.74 33.67 -8.04
CA GLU A 2 -41.50 32.25 -8.38
C GLU A 2 -40.17 31.96 -9.12
N LEU A 3 -39.71 32.88 -9.98
CA LEU A 3 -38.48 32.69 -10.75
C LEU A 3 -37.23 32.56 -9.86
N TYR A 4 -37.18 33.35 -8.77
CA TYR A 4 -36.07 33.35 -7.83
C TYR A 4 -35.99 32.05 -7.00
N SER A 5 -37.16 31.47 -6.69
CA SER A 5 -37.25 30.16 -6.02
C SER A 5 -36.73 29.03 -6.90
N LYS A 6 -37.13 29.00 -8.18
CA LYS A 6 -36.68 27.98 -9.13
C LYS A 6 -35.16 28.03 -9.37
N ILE A 7 -34.58 29.21 -9.51
CA ILE A 7 -33.12 29.40 -9.68
C ILE A 7 -32.35 28.93 -8.43
N ARG A 8 -32.87 29.20 -7.23
CA ARG A 8 -32.23 28.77 -5.97
C ARG A 8 -32.21 27.25 -5.81
N TRP A 9 -33.29 26.57 -6.21
CA TRP A 9 -33.35 25.11 -6.20
C TRP A 9 -32.45 24.49 -7.26
N SER A 10 -32.36 25.07 -8.46
CA SER A 10 -31.43 24.60 -9.51
C SER A 10 -29.96 24.74 -9.10
N LEU A 11 -29.59 25.84 -8.42
CA LEU A 11 -28.23 26.04 -7.90
C LEU A 11 -27.88 25.07 -6.77
N LEU A 12 -28.83 24.75 -5.89
CA LEU A 12 -28.65 23.75 -4.84
C LEU A 12 -28.54 22.34 -5.41
N PHE A 13 -29.30 22.01 -6.46
CA PHE A 13 -29.20 20.71 -7.14
C PHE A 13 -27.87 20.57 -7.88
N LEU A 14 -27.41 21.61 -8.60
CA LEU A 14 -26.09 21.59 -9.24
C LEU A 14 -24.97 21.48 -8.20
N GLY A 15 -25.04 22.25 -7.11
CA GLY A 15 -24.04 22.18 -6.04
C GLY A 15 -23.99 20.82 -5.34
N GLY A 16 -25.15 20.20 -5.09
CA GLY A 16 -25.24 18.86 -4.52
C GLY A 16 -24.72 17.75 -5.44
N VAL A 17 -24.93 17.88 -6.74
CA VAL A 17 -24.35 16.96 -7.74
C VAL A 17 -22.83 17.12 -7.77
N PHE A 18 -22.28 18.33 -7.75
CA PHE A 18 -20.81 18.53 -7.73
C PHE A 18 -20.14 17.99 -6.45
N VAL A 19 -20.83 17.98 -5.30
CA VAL A 19 -20.30 17.39 -4.06
C VAL A 19 -20.39 15.86 -4.07
N SER A 20 -21.35 15.25 -4.78
CA SER A 20 -21.47 13.79 -4.86
C SER A 20 -20.55 13.13 -5.90
N ILE A 21 -19.95 13.93 -6.81
CA ILE A 21 -18.88 13.48 -7.71
C ILE A 21 -17.48 13.71 -7.12
N TYR A 22 -17.35 14.10 -5.85
CA TYR A 22 -16.04 14.01 -5.19
C TYR A 22 -15.55 12.59 -5.35
N PRO A 23 -14.48 12.39 -6.12
CA PRO A 23 -14.10 11.07 -6.50
C PRO A 23 -13.63 10.37 -5.23
N LEU A 24 -14.39 9.37 -4.77
CA LEU A 24 -13.93 8.23 -3.96
C LEU A 24 -12.88 7.39 -4.73
N PHE A 25 -12.11 8.04 -5.60
CA PHE A 25 -10.99 7.44 -6.28
C PHE A 25 -9.84 7.63 -5.30
N ALA A 26 -9.63 6.59 -4.48
CA ALA A 26 -8.28 6.29 -4.08
C ALA A 26 -7.45 6.37 -5.38
N ASN A 27 -6.53 7.33 -5.44
CA ASN A 27 -5.63 7.49 -6.57
C ASN A 27 -4.78 6.22 -6.64
N PHE A 28 -5.30 5.20 -7.32
CA PHE A 28 -4.54 4.03 -7.74
C PHE A 28 -3.64 4.48 -8.87
N LEU A 29 -2.56 5.14 -8.48
CA LEU A 29 -1.48 5.44 -9.39
C LEU A 29 -0.83 4.10 -9.73
N VAL A 30 -0.71 3.79 -11.00
CA VAL A 30 0.02 2.58 -11.41
C VAL A 30 1.50 2.92 -11.23
N THR A 31 2.27 2.11 -10.49
CA THR A 31 3.73 2.18 -10.66
C THR A 31 3.99 1.75 -12.09
N PRO A 32 4.57 2.60 -12.97
CA PRO A 32 5.06 2.14 -14.27
C PRO A 32 5.94 0.91 -14.03
N GLU A 33 6.02 -0.01 -14.99
CA GLU A 33 6.58 -1.37 -14.91
C GLU A 33 8.06 -1.46 -14.46
N GLU A 34 8.35 -0.91 -13.29
CA GLU A 34 9.66 -0.57 -12.78
C GLU A 34 9.97 -1.40 -11.54
N ILE A 35 11.26 -1.63 -11.36
CA ILE A 35 11.81 -2.33 -10.21
C ILE A 35 11.80 -1.36 -9.04
N LEU A 36 11.03 -1.69 -8.00
CA LEU A 36 11.01 -0.91 -6.76
C LEU A 36 12.31 -1.12 -5.99
N ARG A 37 12.96 -0.02 -5.61
CA ARG A 37 14.14 -0.02 -4.75
C ARG A 37 13.71 0.26 -3.31
N LEU A 38 13.94 -0.70 -2.43
CA LEU A 38 13.62 -0.66 -1.02
C LEU A 38 14.89 -0.46 -0.21
N GLU A 39 15.04 0.71 0.41
CA GLU A 39 16.20 1.02 1.26
C GLU A 39 15.82 0.92 2.74
N PHE A 40 16.49 0.02 3.46
CA PHE A 40 16.20 -0.23 4.87
C PHE A 40 17.03 0.66 5.81
N PRO A 41 16.44 1.11 6.94
CA PRO A 41 17.20 1.83 7.95
C PRO A 41 18.37 0.96 8.48
N SER A 42 19.57 1.53 8.51
CA SER A 42 20.89 0.86 8.55
C SER A 42 21.16 -0.16 9.66
N ASN A 43 20.30 -0.25 10.68
CA ASN A 43 20.60 -1.02 11.90
C ASN A 43 19.82 -2.33 12.05
N VAL A 44 19.00 -2.73 11.05
CA VAL A 44 18.04 -3.86 11.21
C VAL A 44 18.21 -4.97 10.16
N ARG A 45 19.16 -4.83 9.23
CA ARG A 45 19.24 -5.54 7.94
C ARG A 45 19.21 -7.08 8.03
N ASN A 46 19.94 -7.68 8.97
CA ASN A 46 20.08 -9.15 9.02
C ASN A 46 18.93 -9.86 9.78
N GLN A 47 17.92 -9.10 10.23
CA GLN A 47 16.84 -9.61 11.08
C GLN A 47 15.45 -9.25 10.52
N ILE A 48 15.41 -8.81 9.27
CA ILE A 48 14.18 -8.36 8.62
C ILE A 48 13.38 -9.55 8.16
N ARG A 49 12.10 -9.50 8.51
CA ARG A 49 11.12 -10.49 8.09
C ARG A 49 9.99 -9.78 7.36
N PHE A 50 9.55 -10.39 6.27
CA PHE A 50 8.35 -9.97 5.57
C PHE A 50 7.20 -10.87 5.98
N CYS A 51 6.21 -10.30 6.66
CA CYS A 51 5.20 -11.07 7.37
C CYS A 51 3.78 -10.69 6.94
N LYS A 52 2.92 -11.71 6.86
CA LYS A 52 1.48 -11.57 6.68
C LYS A 52 0.88 -10.93 7.93
N GLN A 53 0.20 -9.81 7.72
CA GLN A 53 -0.51 -9.08 8.76
C GLN A 53 -1.88 -9.71 9.02
N ASN A 54 -2.31 -9.68 10.28
CA ASN A 54 -3.70 -9.93 10.60
C ASN A 54 -4.52 -8.70 10.18
N PRO A 55 -5.59 -8.86 9.37
CA PRO A 55 -6.32 -7.75 8.79
C PRO A 55 -7.28 -7.11 9.82
N ILE A 56 -6.73 -6.42 10.82
CA ILE A 56 -7.52 -5.58 11.74
C ILE A 56 -7.98 -4.32 11.01
N GLN A 57 -7.08 -3.74 10.20
CA GLN A 57 -7.37 -2.62 9.31
C GLN A 57 -7.15 -3.04 7.87
N VAL A 58 -8.08 -2.69 6.98
CA VAL A 58 -7.99 -2.92 5.53
C VAL A 58 -6.77 -2.21 4.92
N TYR A 59 -6.32 -1.13 5.57
CA TYR A 59 -5.14 -0.37 5.17
C TYR A 59 -4.46 0.21 6.41
N GLY A 60 -3.12 0.25 6.41
CA GLY A 60 -2.34 0.92 7.46
C GLY A 60 -1.36 0.03 8.20
N ARG A 61 -1.11 0.40 9.46
CA ARG A 61 -0.11 -0.24 10.33
C ARG A 61 -0.78 -1.30 11.18
N ASN A 62 -0.71 -2.55 10.73
CA ASN A 62 -1.23 -3.67 11.51
C ASN A 62 -0.10 -4.27 12.37
N PRO A 63 -0.37 -4.65 13.63
CA PRO A 63 0.59 -5.39 14.43
C PRO A 63 0.79 -6.80 13.84
N ILE A 64 1.97 -7.37 14.05
CA ILE A 64 2.23 -8.77 13.70
C ILE A 64 1.52 -9.69 14.71
N GLY A 65 0.83 -10.72 14.20
CA GLY A 65 0.20 -11.74 15.04
C GLY A 65 1.19 -12.83 15.45
N SER A 66 0.94 -13.50 16.57
CA SER A 66 1.79 -14.61 17.05
C SER A 66 1.81 -15.85 16.14
N GLY A 67 0.87 -15.97 15.20
CA GLY A 67 0.80 -17.01 14.17
C GLY A 67 1.05 -16.50 12.74
N SER A 68 1.60 -15.28 12.58
CA SER A 68 1.83 -14.70 11.26
C SER A 68 2.91 -15.45 10.48
N ILE A 69 2.62 -15.79 9.22
CA ILE A 69 3.61 -16.32 8.27
C ILE A 69 4.63 -15.23 7.98
N CYS A 70 5.90 -15.55 8.13
CA CYS A 70 7.02 -14.66 7.90
C CYS A 70 8.07 -15.33 7.03
N VAL A 71 8.63 -14.56 6.09
CA VAL A 71 9.76 -14.97 5.27
C VAL A 71 10.94 -14.07 5.58
N THR A 72 12.12 -14.66 5.76
CA THR A 72 13.36 -13.91 5.95
C THR A 72 13.71 -13.16 4.68
N VAL A 73 14.06 -11.88 4.81
CA VAL A 73 14.43 -11.03 3.68
C VAL A 73 15.94 -10.94 3.61
N LEU A 74 16.50 -11.26 2.44
CA LEU A 74 17.92 -11.10 2.14
C LEU A 74 18.12 -9.89 1.23
N GLU A 75 19.29 -9.26 1.33
CA GLU A 75 19.68 -8.17 0.42
C GLU A 75 19.84 -8.71 -1.01
N GLY A 76 19.48 -7.88 -1.99
CA GLY A 76 19.54 -8.22 -3.41
C GLY A 76 18.19 -8.15 -4.12
N GLU A 77 18.15 -8.73 -5.31
CA GLU A 77 16.95 -8.79 -6.14
C GLU A 77 16.08 -9.98 -5.70
N VAL A 78 14.84 -9.70 -5.32
CA VAL A 78 13.90 -10.70 -4.79
C VAL A 78 12.61 -10.68 -5.59
N ALA A 79 12.21 -11.85 -6.09
CA ALA A 79 10.89 -12.05 -6.69
C ALA A 79 9.83 -12.01 -5.59
N ILE A 80 8.84 -11.11 -5.70
CA ILE A 80 7.80 -10.93 -4.67
C ILE A 80 7.05 -12.24 -4.42
N GLU A 81 6.86 -13.05 -5.46
CA GLU A 81 6.21 -14.36 -5.39
C GLU A 81 6.89 -15.34 -4.43
N SER A 82 8.21 -15.21 -4.20
CA SER A 82 8.93 -16.03 -3.22
C SER A 82 8.44 -15.83 -1.78
N PHE A 83 7.76 -14.72 -1.49
CA PHE A 83 7.21 -14.44 -0.17
C PHE A 83 5.88 -15.16 0.10
N PHE A 84 5.22 -15.68 -0.92
CA PHE A 84 3.91 -16.32 -0.80
C PHE A 84 4.04 -17.84 -0.88
N THR A 85 4.31 -18.47 0.26
CA THR A 85 4.51 -19.92 0.37
C THR A 85 3.23 -20.71 0.61
N GLU A 86 2.09 -20.03 0.83
CA GLU A 86 0.80 -20.67 1.08
C GLU A 86 -0.03 -20.77 -0.19
N ASP A 87 -0.86 -21.81 -0.29
CA ASP A 87 -1.96 -21.84 -1.24
C ASP A 87 -2.97 -20.76 -0.85
N LEU A 88 -2.98 -19.69 -1.63
CA LEU A 88 -3.75 -18.50 -1.31
C LEU A 88 -5.23 -18.72 -1.61
N GLU A 89 -6.07 -18.78 -0.58
CA GLU A 89 -7.53 -18.80 -0.74
C GLU A 89 -8.01 -17.56 -1.55
N GLU A 90 -8.74 -17.78 -2.64
CA GLU A 90 -9.22 -16.72 -3.56
C GLU A 90 -10.14 -15.68 -2.89
N THR A 91 -10.64 -15.94 -1.68
CA THR A 91 -11.70 -15.14 -1.05
C THR A 91 -11.19 -14.06 -0.10
N SER A 92 -9.90 -14.04 0.22
CA SER A 92 -9.34 -13.13 1.25
C SER A 92 -8.36 -12.09 0.68
N GLU A 93 -8.47 -10.86 1.19
CA GLU A 93 -7.43 -9.84 0.99
C GLU A 93 -6.35 -10.05 2.03
N THR A 94 -5.09 -9.98 1.61
CA THR A 94 -3.96 -10.16 2.52
C THR A 94 -3.05 -8.95 2.46
N GLN A 95 -2.47 -8.61 3.60
CA GLN A 95 -1.49 -7.54 3.71
C GLN A 95 -0.19 -8.10 4.26
N TRP A 96 0.92 -7.58 3.77
CA TRP A 96 2.26 -8.01 4.16
C TRP A 96 3.12 -6.79 4.44
N ALA A 97 3.95 -6.85 5.47
CA ALA A 97 4.83 -5.75 5.82
C ALA A 97 6.16 -6.25 6.39
N PHE A 98 7.14 -5.36 6.46
CA PHE A 98 8.45 -5.66 7.04
C PHE A 98 8.42 -5.48 8.56
N TYR A 99 9.05 -6.39 9.27
CA TYR A 99 9.20 -6.37 10.73
C TYR A 99 10.63 -6.71 11.11
N ASP A 100 11.06 -6.20 12.26
CA ASP A 100 12.30 -6.61 12.90
C ASP A 100 12.13 -7.90 13.73
N SER A 101 13.22 -8.35 14.35
CA SER A 101 13.24 -9.54 15.21
C SER A 101 12.35 -9.43 16.46
N VAL A 102 12.00 -8.22 16.87
CA VAL A 102 11.19 -7.91 18.05
C VAL A 102 9.70 -7.72 17.68
N GLY A 103 9.37 -7.79 16.38
CA GLY A 103 8.01 -7.63 15.88
C GLY A 103 7.57 -6.18 15.67
N LYS A 104 8.50 -5.23 15.65
CA LYS A 104 8.22 -3.83 15.30
C LYS A 104 8.21 -3.68 13.78
N GLN A 105 7.17 -3.02 13.25
CA GLN A 105 7.07 -2.75 11.81
C GLN A 105 8.18 -1.79 11.36
N ILE A 106 8.81 -2.12 10.24
CA ILE A 106 9.84 -1.34 9.56
C ILE A 106 9.22 -0.68 8.34
N PHE A 107 9.64 0.57 8.08
CA PHE A 107 9.16 1.37 6.95
C PHE A 107 10.34 1.73 6.03
N PRO A 108 10.73 0.86 5.08
CA PRO A 108 11.77 1.14 4.10
C PRO A 108 11.46 2.39 3.29
N SER A 109 12.48 3.12 2.84
CA SER A 109 12.27 4.12 1.80
C SER A 109 12.04 3.42 0.47
N VAL A 110 11.06 3.87 -0.30
CA VAL A 110 10.78 3.38 -1.64
C VAL A 110 11.17 4.44 -2.64
N SER A 111 11.89 4.02 -3.69
CA SER A 111 12.17 4.85 -4.84
C SER A 111 12.11 4.04 -6.13
N TRP A 112 11.69 4.73 -7.19
CA TRP A 112 11.75 4.35 -8.60
C TRP A 112 12.01 5.61 -9.44
N GLU A 113 12.14 5.48 -10.75
CA GLU A 113 12.55 6.60 -11.60
C GLU A 113 11.48 7.71 -11.58
N GLY A 114 11.91 8.97 -11.35
CA GLY A 114 10.99 10.12 -11.28
C GLY A 114 10.10 10.16 -10.04
N SER A 115 10.26 9.25 -9.08
CA SER A 115 9.45 9.23 -7.85
C SER A 115 9.96 10.19 -6.77
N GLU A 116 9.03 10.76 -6.02
CA GLU A 116 9.36 11.45 -4.77
C GLU A 116 9.66 10.44 -3.64
N PRO A 117 10.47 10.80 -2.63
CA PRO A 117 10.76 9.92 -1.51
C PRO A 117 9.49 9.52 -0.72
N MET A 118 9.15 8.24 -0.77
CA MET A 118 8.06 7.64 -0.01
C MET A 118 8.58 6.58 0.94
N VAL A 119 7.76 6.18 1.90
CA VAL A 119 8.02 4.99 2.71
C VAL A 119 7.05 3.88 2.38
N PHE A 120 7.56 2.65 2.37
CA PHE A 120 6.77 1.44 2.23
C PHE A 120 6.02 1.20 3.53
N VAL A 121 4.71 1.02 3.44
CA VAL A 121 3.86 0.67 4.59
C VAL A 121 3.54 -0.81 4.55
N SER A 122 2.96 -1.27 3.45
CA SER A 122 2.57 -2.66 3.25
C SER A 122 2.39 -3.01 1.78
N LEU A 123 2.44 -4.30 1.47
CA LEU A 123 1.97 -4.89 0.22
C LEU A 123 0.59 -5.47 0.45
N VAL A 124 -0.34 -5.17 -0.43
CA VAL A 124 -1.72 -5.65 -0.42
C VAL A 124 -1.91 -6.58 -1.61
N ARG A 125 -2.46 -7.76 -1.36
CA ARG A 125 -3.02 -8.63 -2.40
C ARG A 125 -4.53 -8.62 -2.27
N SER A 126 -5.22 -8.23 -3.34
CA SER A 126 -6.67 -8.24 -3.41
C SER A 126 -7.21 -9.68 -3.59
N LYS A 127 -8.51 -9.86 -3.35
CA LYS A 127 -9.22 -11.13 -3.61
C LYS A 127 -9.05 -11.63 -5.05
N ARG A 128 -8.90 -10.69 -6.00
CA ARG A 128 -8.71 -11.01 -7.43
C ARG A 128 -7.24 -11.30 -7.80
N GLY A 129 -6.37 -11.49 -6.81
CA GLY A 129 -4.94 -11.73 -7.02
C GLY A 129 -4.16 -10.52 -7.54
N GLN A 130 -4.72 -9.31 -7.47
CA GLN A 130 -4.00 -8.10 -7.87
C GLN A 130 -3.12 -7.61 -6.72
N PHE A 131 -1.91 -7.16 -7.05
CA PHE A 131 -0.97 -6.62 -6.09
C PHE A 131 -1.00 -5.09 -6.09
N GLY A 132 -0.87 -4.51 -4.90
CA GLY A 132 -0.67 -3.09 -4.72
C GLY A 132 0.22 -2.79 -3.52
N VAL A 133 0.98 -1.72 -3.58
CA VAL A 133 1.81 -1.24 -2.47
C VAL A 133 1.15 -0.01 -1.84
N GLN A 134 1.05 -0.03 -0.51
CA GLN A 134 0.68 1.12 0.28
C GLN A 134 1.95 1.91 0.61
N LEU A 135 2.01 3.14 0.11
CA LEU A 135 3.12 4.06 0.33
C LEU A 135 2.65 5.27 1.12
N GLN A 136 3.56 5.89 1.86
CA GLN A 136 3.30 7.14 2.58
C GLN A 136 4.35 8.19 2.21
N ARG A 137 3.93 9.40 1.87
CA ARG A 137 4.86 10.52 1.69
C ARG A 137 5.39 10.98 3.05
N LYS A 138 6.72 11.07 3.19
CA LYS A 138 7.36 11.47 4.46
C LYS A 138 6.95 12.88 4.92
N LYS A 139 6.82 13.83 3.98
CA LYS A 139 6.56 15.25 4.29
C LYS A 139 5.11 15.54 4.66
N GLU A 140 4.17 14.86 4.00
CA GLU A 140 2.73 15.20 4.08
C GLU A 140 1.94 14.18 4.91
N GLY A 141 2.50 13.00 5.19
CA GLY A 141 1.80 11.92 5.87
C GLY A 141 0.68 11.27 5.06
N ALA A 142 0.44 11.75 3.83
CA ALA A 142 -0.56 11.23 2.91
C ALA A 142 -0.22 9.79 2.47
N TYR A 143 -1.24 8.94 2.44
CA TYR A 143 -1.16 7.56 1.97
C TYR A 143 -1.55 7.46 0.51
N TYR A 144 -0.82 6.62 -0.22
CA TYR A 144 -1.04 6.33 -1.62
C TYR A 144 -1.09 4.82 -1.82
N PHE A 145 -1.95 4.38 -2.72
CA PHE A 145 -2.03 2.98 -3.12
C PHE A 145 -1.58 2.89 -4.56
N TYR A 146 -0.49 2.18 -4.79
CA TYR A 146 -0.02 1.95 -6.13
C TYR A 146 -0.28 0.52 -6.55
N ARG A 147 -0.85 0.31 -7.73
CA ARG A 147 -0.93 -1.03 -8.29
C ARG A 147 0.46 -1.45 -8.75
N THR A 148 0.89 -2.64 -8.35
CA THR A 148 2.20 -3.21 -8.72
C THR A 148 2.03 -4.57 -9.40
N LYS A 149 3.04 -5.00 -10.14
CA LYS A 149 3.13 -6.36 -10.69
C LYS A 149 3.98 -7.23 -9.76
N LEU A 150 3.96 -8.54 -9.98
CA LEU A 150 4.96 -9.46 -9.44
C LEU A 150 6.30 -9.26 -10.18
N SER A 151 6.86 -8.06 -10.11
CA SER A 151 8.22 -7.78 -10.58
C SER A 151 9.20 -7.95 -9.42
N ASN A 152 10.49 -8.04 -9.73
CA ASN A 152 11.49 -8.13 -8.69
C ASN A 152 11.60 -6.81 -7.92
N TRP A 153 11.82 -6.91 -6.61
CA TRP A 153 12.23 -5.81 -5.77
C TRP A 153 13.73 -5.84 -5.57
N VAL A 154 14.36 -4.68 -5.53
CA VAL A 154 15.76 -4.57 -5.17
C VAL A 154 15.85 -4.05 -3.74
N ILE A 155 16.37 -4.89 -2.85
CA ILE A 155 16.49 -4.64 -1.42
C ILE A 155 17.92 -4.19 -1.11
N LEU A 156 18.04 -2.95 -0.61
CA LEU A 156 19.29 -2.20 -0.38
C LEU A 156 19.51 -1.79 1.08
#